data_AF-A0A962IKX2-F1
#
_entry.id   AF-A0A962IKX2-F1
#
_cell.length_a   1.000
_cell.length_b   1.000
_cell.length_c   1.000
_cell.angle_alpha   90.00
_cell.angle_beta   90.00
_cell.angle_gamma   90.00
#
_symmetry.space_group_name_H-M   'P 1'
#
loop_
_entity.id
_entity.type
_entity.pdbx_description
1 polymer ?
#
loop_
_entity_poly.entity_id
_entity_poly.type
_entity_poly.pdbx_seq_one_letter_code
_entity_poly.pdbx_strand_id
1 'polypeptide(L)'
;GTMVDTWATVGSCAQIGAHVHLSGGAGIGGVLEPLQAAPTIIEDGCFIGARSEVVEGVIVERGAVIGMGVYIGQSTRIYDRSTGEVMYGRVPAGSVVVAGSLPSADGSHSLYAAIIVKRVDERTRAKTAVNELLRGIE
;
A
#
# COMPACT_ATOMS: atom_id res chain seq x y z
N GLY A 1 -10.12 12.38 -11.44
CA GLY A 1 -8.70 12.69 -11.70
C GLY A 1 -7.86 12.12 -10.59
N THR A 2 -6.57 11.88 -10.85
CA THR A 2 -5.60 11.44 -9.83
C THR A 2 -5.01 12.66 -9.13
N MET A 3 -4.84 12.56 -7.81
CA MET A 3 -4.30 13.61 -6.95
C MET A 3 -2.88 13.25 -6.51
N VAL A 4 -1.95 14.18 -6.71
CA VAL A 4 -0.55 14.07 -6.28
C VAL A 4 -0.28 15.26 -5.36
N ASP A 5 -0.28 14.99 -4.06
CA ASP A 5 -0.20 16.04 -3.04
C ASP A 5 1.23 16.56 -2.85
N THR A 6 1.35 17.62 -2.03
CA THR A 6 2.60 18.30 -1.73
C THR A 6 3.70 17.31 -1.31
N TRP A 7 4.84 17.37 -1.99
CA TRP A 7 6.01 16.50 -1.77
C TRP A 7 5.79 15.01 -2.03
N ALA A 8 4.67 14.61 -2.63
CA ALA A 8 4.58 13.26 -3.19
C ALA A 8 5.54 13.14 -4.38
N THR A 9 6.07 11.93 -4.59
CA THR A 9 6.99 11.64 -5.69
C THR A 9 6.44 10.49 -6.52
N VAL A 10 6.46 10.64 -7.85
CA VAL A 10 6.19 9.57 -8.81
C VAL A 10 7.47 9.31 -9.57
N GLY A 11 8.12 8.19 -9.26
CA GLY A 11 9.41 7.83 -9.83
C GLY A 11 9.34 7.39 -11.30
N SER A 12 10.52 7.24 -11.91
CA SER A 12 10.65 6.83 -13.31
C SER A 12 9.88 5.55 -13.63
N CYS A 13 9.14 5.56 -14.75
CA CYS A 13 8.33 4.45 -15.25
C CYS A 13 7.18 4.00 -14.33
N ALA A 14 6.97 4.60 -13.15
CA ALA A 14 5.87 4.24 -12.27
C ALA A 14 4.52 4.43 -13.00
N GLN A 15 3.61 3.48 -12.79
CA GLN A 15 2.27 3.51 -13.40
C GLN A 15 1.26 3.90 -12.33
N ILE A 16 0.59 5.03 -12.52
CA ILE A 16 -0.44 5.52 -11.61
C ILE A 16 -1.79 5.49 -12.32
N GLY A 17 -2.71 4.69 -11.76
CA GLY A 17 -4.07 4.52 -12.27
C GLY A 17 -4.94 5.77 -12.12
N ALA A 18 -6.16 5.65 -12.60
CA ALA A 18 -7.17 6.69 -12.53
C ALA A 18 -7.76 6.81 -11.11
N HIS A 19 -8.10 8.04 -10.70
CA HIS A 19 -8.72 8.32 -9.40
C HIS A 19 -7.89 7.86 -8.21
N VAL A 20 -6.57 7.80 -8.37
CA VAL A 20 -5.63 7.54 -7.28
C VAL A 20 -5.46 8.81 -6.45
N HIS A 21 -5.26 8.67 -5.14
CA HIS A 21 -4.83 9.76 -4.27
C HIS A 21 -3.49 9.40 -3.63
N LEU A 22 -2.43 10.08 -4.07
CA LEU A 22 -1.12 10.06 -3.43
C LEU A 22 -1.05 11.21 -2.43
N SER A 23 -1.17 10.90 -1.14
CA SER A 23 -1.19 11.91 -0.08
C SER A 23 0.18 12.58 0.12
N GLY A 24 0.20 13.67 0.89
CA GLY A 24 1.40 14.47 1.09
C GLY A 24 2.63 13.66 1.52
N GLY A 25 3.72 13.82 0.77
CA GLY A 25 4.97 13.10 1.03
C GLY A 25 4.94 11.61 0.77
N ALA A 26 3.95 11.08 0.05
CA ALA A 26 3.94 9.68 -0.37
C ALA A 26 4.92 9.46 -1.54
N GLY A 27 5.76 8.43 -1.47
CA GLY A 27 6.74 8.11 -2.49
C GLY A 27 6.37 6.86 -3.28
N ILE A 28 6.33 6.98 -4.62
CA ILE A 28 6.21 5.85 -5.54
C ILE A 28 7.57 5.67 -6.21
N GLY A 29 8.28 4.61 -5.85
CA GLY A 29 9.63 4.34 -6.33
C GLY A 29 9.68 4.10 -7.83
N GLY A 30 10.66 4.72 -8.48
CA GLY A 30 10.94 4.50 -9.89
C GLY A 30 11.71 3.21 -10.13
N VAL A 31 11.51 2.61 -11.29
CA VAL A 31 12.28 1.44 -11.74
C VAL A 31 12.65 1.68 -13.20
N LEU A 32 13.94 1.90 -13.44
CA LEU A 32 14.50 2.06 -14.79
C LEU A 32 15.32 0.84 -15.19
N GLU A 33 16.08 0.31 -14.24
CA GLU A 33 16.85 -0.90 -14.37
C GLU A 33 16.51 -1.87 -13.22
N PRO A 34 16.61 -3.18 -13.46
CA PRO A 34 16.96 -3.79 -14.75
C PRO A 34 15.79 -3.76 -15.75
N LEU A 35 16.08 -3.83 -17.06
CA LEU A 35 15.08 -3.61 -18.13
C LEU A 35 13.86 -4.56 -18.06
N GLN A 36 14.04 -5.75 -17.51
CA GLN A 36 12.97 -6.74 -17.33
C GLN A 36 12.11 -6.50 -16.07
N ALA A 37 12.53 -5.60 -15.18
CA ALA A 37 11.77 -5.31 -13.97
C ALA A 37 10.51 -4.52 -14.32
N ALA A 38 9.37 -4.99 -13.79
CA ALA A 38 8.16 -4.21 -13.86
C ALA A 38 8.31 -2.93 -13.02
N PRO A 39 7.76 -1.79 -13.47
CA PRO A 39 7.73 -0.59 -12.66
C PRO A 39 6.82 -0.77 -11.45
N THR A 40 6.91 0.14 -10.48
CA THR A 40 5.93 0.21 -9.40
C THR A 40 4.57 0.62 -9.96
N ILE A 41 3.52 -0.12 -9.60
CA ILE A 41 2.16 0.07 -10.14
C ILE A 41 1.20 0.36 -9.00
N ILE A 42 0.48 1.48 -9.12
CA ILE A 42 -0.66 1.82 -8.26
C ILE A 42 -1.90 1.81 -9.14
N GLU A 43 -2.76 0.82 -8.99
CA GLU A 43 -3.96 0.68 -9.81
C GLU A 43 -5.07 1.69 -9.42
N ASP A 44 -6.14 1.70 -10.22
CA ASP A 44 -7.21 2.71 -10.10
C ASP A 44 -7.88 2.74 -8.72
N GLY A 45 -8.31 3.93 -8.31
CA GLY A 45 -9.09 4.14 -7.08
C GLY A 45 -8.32 3.89 -5.78
N CYS A 46 -7.02 3.62 -5.87
CA CYS A 46 -6.17 3.45 -4.70
C CYS A 46 -5.99 4.75 -3.92
N PHE A 47 -5.93 4.62 -2.60
CA PHE A 47 -5.54 5.70 -1.70
C PHE A 47 -4.20 5.34 -1.05
N ILE A 48 -3.21 6.22 -1.17
CA ILE A 48 -1.90 6.07 -0.55
C ILE A 48 -1.75 7.17 0.51
N GLY A 49 -1.73 6.76 1.78
CA GLY A 49 -1.65 7.66 2.92
C GLY A 49 -0.35 8.46 2.99
N ALA A 50 -0.39 9.56 3.74
CA ALA A 50 0.76 10.46 3.85
C ALA A 50 1.99 9.74 4.41
N ARG A 51 3.17 10.09 3.87
CA ARG A 51 4.47 9.52 4.26
C ARG A 51 4.59 8.01 4.07
N SER A 52 3.75 7.41 3.23
CA SER A 52 3.88 6.01 2.81
C SER A 52 4.79 5.92 1.60
N GLU A 53 5.45 4.78 1.43
CA GLU A 53 6.38 4.55 0.32
C GLU A 53 6.09 3.18 -0.32
N VAL A 54 5.95 3.13 -1.63
CA VAL A 54 5.76 1.90 -2.40
C VAL A 54 6.83 1.84 -3.48
N VAL A 55 7.68 0.82 -3.49
CA VAL A 55 8.93 0.82 -4.28
C VAL A 55 9.19 -0.52 -4.97
N GLU A 56 10.27 -0.59 -5.76
CA GLU A 56 10.85 -1.84 -6.27
C GLU A 56 9.89 -2.70 -7.11
N GLY A 57 8.99 -2.09 -7.86
CA GLY A 57 8.06 -2.83 -8.72
C GLY A 57 6.88 -3.46 -7.98
N VAL A 58 6.63 -3.03 -6.73
CA VAL A 58 5.44 -3.46 -5.99
C VAL A 58 4.17 -3.03 -6.74
N ILE A 59 3.17 -3.92 -6.71
CA ILE A 59 1.86 -3.69 -7.30
C ILE A 59 0.83 -3.50 -6.19
N VAL A 60 0.15 -2.35 -6.17
CA VAL A 60 -1.00 -2.09 -5.31
C VAL A 60 -2.25 -2.15 -6.16
N GLU A 61 -3.01 -3.21 -6.01
CA GLU A 61 -4.19 -3.49 -6.82
C GLU A 61 -5.38 -2.60 -6.48
N ARG A 62 -6.31 -2.52 -7.44
CA ARG A 62 -7.43 -1.60 -7.51
C ARG A 62 -8.15 -1.39 -6.17
N GLY A 63 -8.42 -0.12 -5.86
CA GLY A 63 -9.26 0.28 -4.73
C GLY A 63 -8.65 0.05 -3.35
N ALA A 64 -7.39 -0.39 -3.26
CA ALA A 64 -6.71 -0.56 -1.99
C ALA A 64 -6.54 0.78 -1.25
N VAL A 65 -6.52 0.72 0.08
CA VAL A 65 -6.34 1.86 0.98
C VAL A 65 -5.12 1.59 1.84
N ILE A 66 -4.02 2.27 1.52
CA ILE A 66 -2.78 2.23 2.29
C ILE A 66 -2.84 3.38 3.31
N GLY A 67 -2.72 3.07 4.59
CA GLY A 67 -2.66 4.04 5.68
C GLY A 67 -1.41 4.92 5.62
N MET A 68 -1.24 5.80 6.61
CA MET A 68 -0.02 6.62 6.73
C MET A 68 1.18 5.80 7.21
N GLY A 69 2.38 6.19 6.77
CA GLY A 69 3.65 5.59 7.24
C GLY A 69 3.80 4.11 6.90
N VAL A 70 3.15 3.65 5.82
CA VAL A 70 3.27 2.28 5.33
C VAL A 70 4.35 2.25 4.24
N TYR A 71 5.43 1.55 4.52
CA TYR A 71 6.54 1.31 3.59
C TYR A 71 6.41 -0.10 3.02
N ILE A 72 6.45 -0.25 1.69
CA ILE A 72 6.34 -1.53 0.99
C ILE A 72 7.35 -1.59 -0.16
N GLY A 73 8.34 -2.46 -0.01
CA GLY A 73 9.22 -2.92 -1.09
C GLY A 73 9.13 -4.44 -1.29
N GLN A 74 9.97 -5.01 -2.14
CA GLN A 74 9.99 -6.45 -2.41
C GLN A 74 10.38 -7.28 -1.18
N SER A 75 11.13 -6.68 -0.25
CA SER A 75 11.53 -7.30 1.03
C SER A 75 10.52 -7.13 2.16
N THR A 76 9.47 -6.33 1.96
CA THR A 76 8.49 -6.04 3.00
C THR A 76 7.49 -7.18 3.13
N ARG A 77 7.35 -7.71 4.35
CA ARG A 77 6.27 -8.65 4.68
C ARG A 77 4.93 -7.93 4.66
N ILE A 78 4.02 -8.43 3.83
CA ILE A 78 2.62 -8.00 3.79
C ILE A 78 1.80 -9.11 4.46
N TYR A 79 1.36 -8.88 5.69
CA TYR A 79 0.65 -9.87 6.50
C TYR A 79 -0.85 -9.65 6.44
N ASP A 80 -1.61 -10.66 6.06
CA ASP A 80 -3.07 -10.63 6.14
C ASP A 80 -3.54 -11.19 7.48
N ARG A 81 -4.05 -10.31 8.35
CA ARG A 81 -4.47 -10.72 9.70
C ARG A 81 -5.67 -11.66 9.69
N SER A 82 -6.46 -11.67 8.62
CA SER A 82 -7.65 -12.51 8.53
C SER A 82 -7.34 -13.96 8.15
N THR A 83 -6.26 -14.17 7.38
CA THR A 83 -5.85 -15.51 6.92
C THR A 83 -4.59 -16.02 7.59
N GLY A 84 -3.76 -15.14 8.16
CA GLY A 84 -2.44 -15.45 8.68
C GLY A 84 -1.35 -15.58 7.61
N GLU A 85 -1.66 -15.28 6.34
CA GLU A 85 -0.73 -15.40 5.23
C GLU A 85 0.25 -14.22 5.18
N VAL A 86 1.50 -14.50 4.77
CA VAL A 86 2.51 -13.49 4.47
C VAL A 86 2.78 -13.48 2.97
N MET A 87 2.58 -12.33 2.34
CA MET A 87 2.82 -12.07 0.92
C MET A 87 3.95 -11.03 0.75
N TYR A 88 4.43 -10.90 -0.49
CA TYR A 88 5.47 -9.95 -0.88
C TYR A 88 5.16 -9.38 -2.27
N GLY A 89 5.61 -8.15 -2.54
CA GLY A 89 5.58 -7.56 -3.88
C GLY A 89 4.19 -7.14 -4.41
N ARG A 90 3.09 -7.56 -3.76
CA ARG A 90 1.73 -7.28 -4.22
C ARG A 90 0.75 -7.10 -3.07
N VAL A 91 0.00 -6.00 -3.10
CA VAL A 91 -1.15 -5.75 -2.22
C VAL A 91 -2.44 -6.08 -2.98
N PRO A 92 -3.25 -7.06 -2.53
CA PRO A 92 -4.47 -7.46 -3.22
C PRO A 92 -5.54 -6.37 -3.30
N ALA A 93 -6.41 -6.45 -4.29
CA ALA A 93 -7.47 -5.47 -4.53
C ALA A 93 -8.36 -5.26 -3.30
N GLY A 94 -8.76 -4.00 -3.07
CA GLY A 94 -9.63 -3.62 -1.96
C GLY A 94 -9.01 -3.80 -0.56
N SER A 95 -7.71 -4.13 -0.45
CA SER A 95 -7.05 -4.27 0.86
C SER A 95 -6.99 -2.93 1.59
N VAL A 96 -7.28 -2.95 2.88
CA VAL A 96 -6.99 -1.84 3.80
C VAL A 96 -5.75 -2.21 4.60
N VAL A 97 -4.68 -1.44 4.43
CA VAL A 97 -3.34 -1.76 4.92
C VAL A 97 -2.87 -0.70 5.91
N VAL A 98 -2.29 -1.12 7.04
CA VAL A 98 -1.66 -0.23 8.01
C VAL A 98 -0.26 -0.68 8.36
N ALA A 99 0.53 0.24 8.92
CA ALA A 99 1.84 -0.08 9.47
C ALA A 99 1.67 -0.90 10.74
N GLY A 100 2.49 -1.95 10.89
CA GLY A 100 2.52 -2.76 12.09
C GLY A 100 3.82 -3.51 12.22
N SER A 101 3.82 -4.53 13.06
CA SER A 101 4.97 -5.41 13.25
C SER A 101 4.54 -6.84 13.50
N LEU A 102 5.42 -7.77 13.17
CA LEU A 102 5.28 -9.18 13.51
C LEU A 102 6.31 -9.52 14.59
N PRO A 103 5.89 -10.17 15.69
CA PRO A 103 6.82 -10.56 16.75
C PRO A 103 7.78 -11.64 16.25
N SER A 104 8.98 -11.67 16.83
CA SER A 104 9.90 -12.80 16.68
C SER A 104 9.32 -14.04 17.37
N ALA A 105 9.79 -15.23 16.98
CA ALA A 105 9.31 -16.49 17.55
C ALA A 105 9.55 -16.61 19.07
N ASP A 106 10.61 -15.96 19.57
CA ASP A 106 10.96 -15.88 20.99
C ASP A 106 10.33 -14.66 21.70
N GLY A 107 9.60 -13.81 20.98
CA GLY A 107 8.93 -12.62 21.51
C GLY A 107 9.87 -11.49 21.97
N SER A 108 11.18 -11.61 21.74
CA SER A 108 12.19 -10.64 22.23
C SER A 108 12.12 -9.30 21.50
N HIS A 109 11.66 -9.30 20.25
CA HIS A 109 11.54 -8.12 19.43
C HIS A 109 10.40 -8.27 18.42
N SER A 110 10.15 -7.21 17.66
CA SER A 110 9.28 -7.27 16.50
C SER A 110 9.96 -6.61 15.32
N LEU A 111 9.61 -7.08 14.13
CA LEU A 111 10.09 -6.50 12.88
C LEU A 111 8.90 -5.93 12.12
N TYR A 112 9.13 -4.80 11.45
CA TYR A 112 8.10 -4.11 10.67
C TYR A 112 7.44 -5.05 9.64
N ALA A 113 6.15 -4.82 9.42
CA ALA A 113 5.35 -5.42 8.36
C ALA A 113 4.19 -4.49 7.98
N ALA A 114 3.76 -4.57 6.72
CA ALA A 114 2.50 -3.98 6.29
C ALA A 114 1.37 -4.97 6.62
N ILE A 115 0.34 -4.53 7.34
CA ILE A 115 -0.73 -5.40 7.84
C ILE A 115 -2.01 -5.12 7.06
N ILE A 116 -2.50 -6.09 6.30
CA ILE A 116 -3.86 -6.05 5.75
C ILE A 116 -4.83 -6.34 6.90
N VAL A 117 -5.64 -5.35 7.26
CA VAL A 117 -6.56 -5.43 8.40
C VAL A 117 -7.97 -5.84 7.99
N LYS A 118 -8.33 -5.60 6.72
CA LYS A 118 -9.56 -6.06 6.08
C LYS A 118 -9.45 -5.89 4.57
N ARG A 119 -10.37 -6.52 3.84
CA ARG A 119 -10.59 -6.28 2.41
C ARG A 119 -12.00 -5.74 2.21
N VAL A 120 -12.15 -4.74 1.35
CA VAL A 120 -13.44 -4.14 1.01
C VAL A 120 -13.76 -4.34 -0.46
N ASP A 121 -15.03 -4.61 -0.75
CA ASP A 121 -15.50 -4.61 -2.13
C ASP A 121 -15.65 -3.17 -2.67
N GLU A 122 -15.76 -3.06 -3.99
CA GLU A 122 -15.87 -1.78 -4.71
C GLU A 122 -17.10 -0.96 -4.26
N ARG A 123 -18.22 -1.65 -3.94
CA ARG A 123 -19.46 -1.02 -3.52
C ARG A 123 -19.33 -0.36 -2.15
N THR A 124 -18.65 -1.04 -1.22
CA THR A 124 -18.35 -0.57 0.12
C THR A 124 -17.32 0.56 0.05
N ARG A 125 -16.29 0.40 -0.79
CA ARG A 125 -15.27 1.43 -1.02
C ARG A 125 -15.85 2.74 -1.53
N ALA A 126 -16.81 2.69 -2.45
CA ALA A 126 -17.45 3.88 -3.02
C ALA A 126 -18.34 4.66 -2.02
N LYS A 127 -18.85 3.98 -0.99
CA LYS A 127 -19.79 4.57 -0.02
C LYS A 127 -19.14 4.96 1.30
N THR A 128 -17.97 4.41 1.61
CA THR A 128 -17.30 4.56 2.91
C THR A 128 -16.14 5.54 2.79
N ALA A 129 -16.11 6.55 3.65
CA ALA A 129 -15.01 7.50 3.65
C ALA A 129 -13.69 6.78 4.03
N VAL A 130 -12.56 7.22 3.46
CA VAL A 130 -11.25 6.65 3.76
C VAL A 130 -10.98 6.63 5.28
N ASN A 131 -11.33 7.72 5.96
CA ASN A 131 -11.18 7.82 7.41
C ASN A 131 -12.00 6.78 8.18
N GLU A 132 -13.19 6.42 7.71
CA GLU A 132 -14.02 5.39 8.35
C GLU A 132 -13.44 4.00 8.15
N LEU A 133 -12.89 3.73 6.95
CA LEU A 133 -12.17 2.48 6.70
C LEU A 133 -10.97 2.33 7.65
N LEU A 134 -10.30 3.44 8.00
CA LEU A 134 -9.13 3.44 8.87
C LEU A 134 -9.43 3.51 10.38
N ARG A 135 -10.63 3.93 10.82
CA ARG A 135 -10.96 4.18 12.24
C ARG A 135 -11.57 3.00 12.99
N GLY A 136 -11.87 1.88 12.33
CA GLY A 136 -12.39 0.65 12.95
C GLY A 136 -11.47 -0.54 12.68
N ILE A 137 -10.23 -0.47 13.17
CA ILE A 137 -9.16 -1.45 12.91
C ILE A 137 -8.96 -2.42 14.09
N GLU A 138 -9.81 -2.38 15.12
CA GLU A 138 -9.74 -3.36 16.22
C GLU A 138 -9.72 -4.82 15.73
#